data_AF-A0AA51L3H9-F1
#
_entry.id   AF-A0AA51L3H9-F1
#
_cell.length_a   1.000
_cell.length_b   1.000
_cell.length_c   1.000
_cell.angle_alpha   90.00
_cell.angle_beta   90.00
_cell.angle_gamma   90.00
#
_symmetry.space_group_name_H-M   'P 1'
#
loop_
_entity.id
_entity.type
_entity.pdbx_description
1 polymer ?
#
loop_
_entity_poly.entity_id
_entity_poly.type
_entity_poly.pdbx_seq_one_letter_code
_entity_poly.pdbx_strand_id
1 'polypeptide(L)' 'MLYEKGATILATTHYSEIKDFADYHPGFLNGSMEFDLETLRPTYRLIIGKGGESQAFAIALKLGIHPKIIESCPFHNL' A
#
# COMPACT_ATOMS: atom_id res chain seq x y z
N MET A 1 -12.85 -4.84 23.09
CA MET A 1 -13.01 -4.53 21.65
C MET A 1 -12.99 -5.84 20.83
N LEU A 2 -13.47 -5.87 19.57
CA LEU A 2 -13.67 -7.11 18.78
C LEU A 2 -12.46 -8.06 18.73
N TYR A 3 -11.25 -7.52 18.63
CA TYR A 3 -9.99 -8.28 18.64
C TYR A 3 -9.80 -9.09 19.94
N GLU A 4 -10.04 -8.48 21.10
CA GLU A 4 -9.93 -9.15 22.41
C GLU A 4 -10.97 -10.27 22.60
N LYS A 5 -12.05 -10.24 21.80
CA LYS A 5 -13.06 -11.30 21.78
C LYS A 5 -12.73 -12.43 20.79
N GLY A 6 -11.55 -12.41 20.17
CA GLY A 6 -11.09 -13.43 19.22
C GLY A 6 -11.74 -13.35 17.83
N ALA A 7 -12.30 -12.19 17.46
CA ALA A 7 -12.90 -12.02 16.14
C ALA A 7 -11.84 -11.95 15.03
N THR A 8 -12.14 -12.56 13.88
CA THR A 8 -11.36 -12.36 12.64
C THR A 8 -11.66 -10.98 12.07
N ILE A 9 -10.62 -10.17 11.86
CA ILE A 9 -10.74 -8.79 11.37
C ILE A 9 -10.00 -8.65 10.04
N LEU A 10 -10.66 -8.01 9.08
CA LEU A 10 -10.04 -7.53 7.84
C LEU A 10 -10.34 -6.03 7.74
N ALA A 11 -9.29 -5.23 7.57
CA ALA A 11 -9.42 -3.80 7.34
C ALA A 11 -8.59 -3.41 6.12
N THR A 12 -9.17 -2.59 5.24
CA THR A 12 -8.45 -1.95 4.13
C THR A 12 -8.30 -0.47 4.45
N THR A 13 -7.13 0.08 4.14
CA THR A 13 -6.80 1.46 4.49
C THR A 13 -5.75 2.02 3.57
N HIS A 14 -5.77 3.35 3.41
CA HIS A 14 -4.70 4.11 2.80
C HIS A 14 -3.79 4.82 3.84
N TYR A 15 -4.10 4.70 5.13
CA TYR A 15 -3.32 5.30 6.22
C TYR A 15 -2.11 4.42 6.56
N SER A 16 -0.91 4.99 6.45
CA SER A 16 0.35 4.31 6.76
C SER A 16 0.47 3.95 8.24
N GLU A 17 -0.10 4.76 9.13
CA GLU A 17 -0.06 4.54 10.57
C GLU A 17 -0.70 3.22 10.99
N ILE A 18 -1.70 2.75 10.22
CA ILE A 18 -2.35 1.46 10.45
C ILE A 18 -1.48 0.31 9.93
N LYS A 19 -0.73 0.50 8.84
CA LYS A 19 0.28 -0.47 8.42
C LYS A 19 1.36 -0.61 9.48
N ASP A 20 1.88 0.51 9.97
CA ASP A 20 2.91 0.53 11.00
C ASP A 20 2.40 -0.18 12.26
N PHE A 21 1.16 0.11 12.68
CA PHE A 21 0.52 -0.60 13.78
C PHE A 21 0.50 -2.11 13.59
N ALA A 22 0.14 -2.60 12.39
CA ALA A 22 0.09 -4.02 12.09
C ALA A 22 1.47 -4.69 12.09
N ASP A 23 2.55 -3.96 11.80
CA ASP A 23 3.92 -4.49 11.85
C ASP A 23 4.44 -4.66 13.29
N TYR A 24 3.99 -3.82 14.22
CA TYR A 24 4.45 -3.85 15.62
C TYR A 24 3.49 -4.51 16.61
N HIS A 25 2.22 -4.69 16.26
CA HIS A 25 1.22 -5.27 17.15
C HIS A 25 1.02 -6.78 16.89
N PRO A 26 1.31 -7.66 17.88
CA PRO A 26 1.07 -9.09 17.74
C PRO A 26 -0.38 -9.41 17.35
N GLY A 27 -0.56 -10.45 16.52
CA GLY A 27 -1.89 -10.89 16.07
C GLY A 27 -2.46 -10.08 14.90
N PHE A 28 -1.72 -9.12 14.36
CA PHE A 28 -2.01 -8.46 13.10
C PHE A 28 -0.95 -8.79 12.07
N LEU A 29 -1.34 -8.75 10.80
CA LEU A 29 -0.46 -8.97 9.65
C LEU A 29 -0.85 -7.97 8.58
N ASN A 30 0.15 -7.32 7.99
CA ASN A 30 -0.08 -6.51 6.80
C ASN A 30 -0.42 -7.37 5.59
N GLY A 31 -1.19 -6.78 4.67
CA GLY A 31 -1.45 -7.38 3.36
C GLY A 31 -1.57 -6.30 2.29
N SER A 32 -1.30 -6.68 1.05
CA SER A 32 -1.40 -5.80 -0.11
C SER A 32 -1.92 -6.52 -1.33
N MET A 33 -2.60 -5.79 -2.20
CA MET A 33 -2.99 -6.31 -3.51
C MET A 33 -1.85 -6.09 -4.49
N GLU A 34 -1.48 -7.14 -5.20
CA GLU A 34 -0.50 -7.06 -6.28
C GLU A 34 -1.05 -6.20 -7.44
N PHE A 35 -0.16 -5.36 -7.97
CA PHE A 35 -0.45 -4.44 -9.06
C PHE A 35 0.65 -4.57 -10.11
N ASP A 36 0.24 -4.73 -11.36
CA ASP A 36 1.15 -4.83 -12.48
C ASP A 36 1.46 -3.42 -13.03
N LEU A 37 2.67 -2.93 -12.74
CA LEU A 37 3.16 -1.65 -13.24
C LEU A 37 3.39 -1.63 -14.75
N GLU A 38 3.56 -2.78 -15.41
CA GLU A 38 3.71 -2.86 -16.86
C GLU A 38 2.39 -2.64 -17.59
N THR A 39 1.31 -3.23 -17.09
CA THR A 39 -0.01 -3.08 -17.72
C THR A 39 -0.89 -2.00 -17.08
N LEU A 40 -0.48 -1.48 -15.90
CA LEU A 40 -1.28 -0.64 -15.02
C LEU A 40 -2.59 -1.29 -14.59
N ARG A 41 -2.59 -2.61 -14.39
CA ARG A 41 -3.78 -3.39 -14.03
C ARG A 41 -3.63 -4.04 -12.65
N PRO A 42 -4.71 -4.11 -11.87
CA PRO A 42 -4.74 -4.98 -10.71
C PRO A 42 -4.66 -6.44 -11.16
N THR A 43 -3.82 -7.24 -10.50
CA THR A 43 -3.81 -8.70 -10.71
C THR A 43 -4.82 -9.41 -9.81
N TYR A 44 -5.45 -8.65 -8.89
CA TYR A 44 -6.39 -9.12 -7.85
C TYR A 44 -5.81 -10.21 -6.95
N ARG A 45 -4.48 -10.30 -6.85
CA ARG A 45 -3.80 -11.24 -5.96
C ARG A 45 -3.51 -10.56 -4.63
N LEU A 46 -4.00 -11.16 -3.55
CA LEU A 46 -3.69 -10.73 -2.18
C LEU A 46 -2.35 -11.34 -1.74
N ILE A 47 -1.42 -10.49 -1.33
CA ILE A 47 -0.14 -10.85 -0.74
C ILE A 47 -0.23 -10.60 0.76
N ILE A 48 -0.21 -11.67 1.57
CA ILE A 48 -0.23 -11.59 3.04
C ILE A 48 1.21 -11.50 3.57
N GLY A 49 1.38 -10.74 4.66
CA GLY A 49 2.68 -10.52 5.31
C GLY A 49 3.55 -9.45 4.65
N LYS A 50 3.04 -8.79 3.60
CA LYS A 50 3.75 -7.71 2.92
C LYS A 50 2.88 -6.46 2.83
N GLY A 51 3.33 -5.40 3.50
CA GLY A 51 2.82 -4.05 3.29
C GLY A 51 3.12 -3.60 1.85
N GLY A 52 2.11 -3.09 1.15
CA GLY A 52 2.30 -2.57 -0.21
C GLY A 52 3.08 -1.25 -0.18
N GLU A 53 3.88 -0.98 -1.21
CA GLU A 53 4.51 0.32 -1.39
C GLU A 53 3.61 1.27 -2.19
N SER A 54 3.71 2.57 -1.91
CA SER A 54 3.00 3.62 -2.64
C SER A 54 3.62 3.81 -4.02
N GLN A 55 3.08 3.13 -5.04
CA GLN A 55 3.59 3.16 -6.42
C GLN A 55 3.09 4.37 -7.24
N ALA A 56 2.62 5.44 -6.57
CA ALA A 56 1.95 6.57 -7.18
C ALA A 56 2.82 7.27 -8.25
N PHE A 57 4.12 7.44 -8.00
CA PHE A 57 5.03 8.09 -8.94
C PHE A 57 5.32 7.25 -10.18
N ALA A 58 5.48 5.93 -10.04
CA ALA A 58 5.66 5.02 -11.17
C ALA A 58 4.42 5.02 -12.09
N ILE A 59 3.22 5.05 -11.49
CA ILE A 59 1.96 5.17 -12.22
C ILE A 59 1.85 6.53 -12.91
N ALA A 60 2.16 7.62 -12.21
CA ALA A 60 2.13 8.98 -12.74
C ALA A 60 3.03 9.14 -13.99
N LEU A 61 4.27 8.64 -13.93
CA LEU A 61 5.20 8.62 -15.07
C LEU A 61 4.57 7.90 -16.27
N LYS A 62 3.95 6.75 -16.02
CA LYS A 62 3.37 5.90 -17.06
C LYS A 62 2.10 6.46 -17.67
N LEU A 63 1.35 7.27 -16.93
CA LEU A 63 0.21 8.03 -17.42
C LEU A 63 0.60 9.31 -18.19
N GLY A 64 1.90 9.60 -18.31
CA GLY A 64 2.41 10.72 -19.12
C GLY A 64 2.65 12.01 -18.34
N ILE A 65 2.66 11.96 -17.00
CA ILE A 65 3.10 13.11 -16.20
C ILE A 65 4.60 13.32 -16.43
N HIS A 66 4.97 14.55 -16.81
CA HIS A 66 6.34 14.89 -17.14
C HIS A 66 7.26 14.68 -15.91
N PRO A 67 8.43 14.02 -16.05
CA PRO A 67 9.33 13.71 -14.93
C PRO A 67 9.68 14.90 -14.04
N LYS A 68 9.96 16.07 -14.64
CA LYS A 68 10.19 17.32 -13.90
C LYS A 68 9.09 17.70 -12.90
N ILE A 69 7.82 17.38 -13.18
CA ILE A 69 6.70 17.64 -12.26
C ILE A 69 6.80 16.70 -11.05
N ILE A 70 7.16 15.44 -11.29
CA ILE A 70 7.34 14.44 -10.25
C ILE A 70 8.56 14.75 -9.37
N GLU A 71 9.68 15.14 -9.99
CA GLU A 71 10.91 15.56 -9.29
C GLU A 71 10.68 16.83 -8.45
N SER A 72 9.80 17.72 -8.88
CA SER A 72 9.44 18.92 -8.12
C SER A 72 8.50 18.64 -6.93
N CYS A 73 7.97 17.42 -6.81
CA CYS A 73 7.09 17.05 -5.72
C CYS A 73 7.90 16.91 -4.41
N PRO A 74 7.55 17.63 -3.34
CA PRO A 74 8.29 17.58 -2.06
C PRO A 74 8.37 16.18 -1.44
N PHE A 75 7.44 15.30 -1.83
CA PHE A 75 7.28 13.94 -1.30
C PHE A 75 7.87 12.86 -2.22
N HIS A 76 8.67 13.24 -3.23
CA HIS A 76 9.22 12.29 -4.21
C HIS A 76 10.19 11.24 -3.63
N ASN A 77 10.85 11.55 -2.50
CA ASN A 77 11.87 10.71 -1.85
C ASN A 77 11.41 10.04 -0.54
N LEU A 78 10.10 10.01 -0.27
CA LEU A 78 9.49 9.27 0.85
C LEU A 78 8.90 7.97 0.33
#